data_AF-A0A026VSN7-F1
#
_entry.id   AF-A0A026VSN7-F1
#
_cell.length_a   1.000
_cell.length_b   1.000
_cell.length_c   1.000
_cell.angle_alpha   90.00
_cell.angle_beta   90.00
_cell.angle_gamma   90.00
#
_symmetry.space_group_name_H-M   'P 1'
#
loop_
_entity.id
_entity.type
_entity.pdbx_description
1 polymer ?
#
loop_
_entity_poly.entity_id
_entity_poly.type
_entity_poly.pdbx_seq_one_letter_code
_entity_poly.pdbx_strand_id
1 'polypeptide(L)'
;MCSNNIQSNWRTAETVCNPTDFVLDSEEHSLSIDWKHDPKPPFPCPANWYQIIVQVTGKSTALLNTTVNHFPYTVSQKLPPYTSFTVTIVHEDKKIFSDDIRLEEGKVSYIS
;
A
#
# COMPACT_ATOMS: atom_id res chain seq x y z
N MET A 1 5.49 -46.79 23.57
CA MET A 1 6.03 -45.44 23.29
C MET A 1 5.78 -45.16 21.81
N CYS A 2 4.82 -44.30 21.48
CA CYS A 2 4.52 -43.94 20.09
C CYS A 2 5.06 -42.53 19.84
N SER A 3 6.19 -42.41 19.16
CA SER A 3 6.69 -41.12 18.66
C SER A 3 6.09 -40.89 17.29
N ASN A 4 5.03 -40.08 17.22
CA ASN A 4 4.51 -39.56 15.94
C ASN A 4 5.54 -38.57 15.39
N ASN A 5 6.36 -39.04 14.45
CA ASN A 5 7.29 -38.19 13.71
C ASN A 5 6.45 -37.41 12.68
N ILE A 6 5.99 -36.21 13.07
CA ILE A 6 5.30 -35.30 12.15
C ILE A 6 6.36 -34.77 11.20
N GLN A 7 6.51 -35.45 10.07
CA GLN A 7 7.34 -35.00 8.96
C GLN A 7 6.60 -33.85 8.27
N SER A 8 6.80 -32.64 8.77
CA SER A 8 6.23 -31.43 8.17
C SER A 8 6.95 -31.17 6.85
N ASN A 9 6.28 -31.49 5.74
CA ASN A 9 6.77 -31.14 4.42
C ASN A 9 6.66 -29.62 4.25
N TRP A 10 7.77 -28.91 4.36
CA TRP A 10 7.82 -27.53 3.92
C TRP A 10 7.66 -27.51 2.39
N ARG A 11 6.68 -26.75 1.89
CA ARG A 11 6.54 -26.46 0.47
C ARG A 11 6.91 -25.00 0.26
N THR A 12 7.82 -24.73 -0.67
CA THR A 12 8.04 -23.38 -1.15
C THR A 12 6.74 -22.91 -1.82
N ALA A 13 6.03 -21.99 -1.18
CA ALA A 13 4.93 -21.29 -1.83
C ALA A 13 5.56 -20.19 -2.69
N GLU A 14 5.43 -20.31 -4.01
CA GLU A 14 5.76 -19.20 -4.90
C GLU A 14 4.74 -18.08 -4.64
N THR A 15 5.22 -16.98 -4.07
CA THR A 15 4.40 -15.78 -3.89
C THR A 15 4.37 -15.05 -5.23
N VAL A 16 3.25 -15.15 -5.93
CA VAL A 16 3.06 -14.44 -7.19
C VAL A 16 2.78 -12.96 -6.88
N CYS A 17 3.85 -12.22 -6.58
CA CYS A 17 3.83 -10.79 -6.33
C CYS A 17 4.04 -10.03 -7.63
N ASN A 18 3.13 -10.25 -8.58
CA ASN A 18 3.15 -9.57 -9.87
C ASN A 18 2.68 -8.11 -9.71
N PRO A 19 3.19 -7.18 -10.53
CA PRO A 19 2.69 -5.81 -10.59
C PRO A 19 1.20 -5.86 -10.96
N THR A 20 0.35 -5.73 -9.95
CA THR A 20 -1.10 -5.84 -10.06
C THR A 20 -1.67 -4.42 -10.08
N ASP A 21 -2.88 -4.25 -10.60
CA ASP A 21 -3.62 -3.00 -10.44
C ASP A 21 -3.77 -2.67 -8.94
N PHE A 22 -3.47 -1.42 -8.57
CA PHE A 22 -3.67 -0.89 -7.23
C PHE A 22 -4.89 0.04 -7.20
N VAL A 23 -5.50 0.16 -6.03
CA VAL A 23 -6.57 1.13 -5.75
C VAL A 23 -6.08 2.04 -4.63
N LEU A 24 -6.39 3.33 -4.78
CA LEU A 24 -6.14 4.35 -3.77
C LEU A 24 -7.48 4.77 -3.18
N ASP A 25 -7.56 4.76 -1.85
CA ASP A 25 -8.71 5.24 -1.09
C ASP A 25 -8.26 6.39 -0.19
N SER A 26 -8.98 7.51 -0.24
CA SER A 26 -8.70 8.69 0.56
C SER A 26 -9.82 8.97 1.55
N GLU A 27 -9.44 9.36 2.77
CA GLU A 27 -10.35 9.99 3.73
C GLU A 27 -9.86 11.43 4.01
N GLU A 28 -10.40 12.10 5.03
CA GLU A 28 -10.05 13.50 5.36
C GLU A 28 -8.54 13.71 5.63
N HIS A 29 -7.91 12.75 6.31
CA HIS A 29 -6.50 12.84 6.74
C HIS A 29 -5.70 11.55 6.50
N SER A 30 -6.32 10.55 5.87
CA SER A 30 -5.75 9.23 5.66
C SER A 30 -5.75 8.89 4.17
N LEU A 31 -4.75 8.12 3.77
CA LEU A 31 -4.62 7.57 2.43
C LEU A 31 -4.30 6.10 2.59
N SER A 32 -5.12 5.26 1.99
CA SER A 32 -4.95 3.81 1.96
C SER A 32 -4.69 3.34 0.54
N ILE A 33 -3.81 2.35 0.42
CA ILE A 33 -3.38 1.74 -0.83
C ILE A 33 -3.70 0.26 -0.70
N ASP A 34 -4.46 -0.29 -1.64
CA ASP A 34 -4.85 -1.70 -1.63
C ASP A 34 -4.70 -2.32 -3.02
N TRP A 35 -4.79 -3.65 -3.07
CA TRP A 35 -4.87 -4.36 -4.33
C TRP A 35 -6.28 -4.27 -4.92
N LYS A 36 -6.36 -4.05 -6.23
CA LYS A 36 -7.64 -4.12 -6.96
C LYS A 36 -8.18 -5.55 -7.05
N HIS A 37 -7.30 -6.55 -6.98
CA HIS A 37 -7.69 -7.94 -7.21
C HIS A 37 -8.36 -8.57 -5.98
N ASP A 38 -9.53 -9.15 -6.21
CA ASP A 38 -10.20 -10.12 -5.35
C ASP A 38 -10.18 -11.49 -6.06
N PRO A 39 -9.64 -12.58 -5.47
CA PRO A 39 -9.11 -12.70 -4.11
C PRO A 39 -7.70 -12.16 -3.95
N LYS A 40 -7.44 -11.56 -2.78
CA LYS A 40 -6.11 -11.10 -2.41
C LYS A 40 -5.13 -12.27 -2.33
N PRO A 41 -3.90 -12.13 -2.84
CA PRO A 41 -2.84 -13.11 -2.66
C PRO A 41 -2.75 -13.63 -1.22
N PRO A 42 -2.70 -14.95 -1.02
CA PRO A 42 -2.79 -15.57 0.31
C PRO A 42 -1.53 -15.37 1.17
N PHE A 43 -0.42 -14.92 0.56
CA PHE A 43 0.86 -14.76 1.23
C PHE A 43 1.43 -13.37 0.98
N PRO A 44 2.07 -12.75 1.99
CA PRO A 44 2.76 -11.48 1.80
C PRO A 44 3.92 -11.65 0.82
N CYS A 45 4.26 -10.54 0.17
CA CYS A 45 5.42 -10.49 -0.68
C CYS A 45 6.71 -10.55 0.15
N PRO A 46 7.86 -10.84 -0.49
CA PRO A 46 9.15 -10.73 0.18
C PRO A 46 9.33 -9.36 0.84
N ALA A 47 10.20 -9.30 1.87
CA ALA A 47 10.47 -8.05 2.55
C ALA A 47 10.97 -6.97 1.57
N ASN A 48 10.48 -5.74 1.71
CA ASN A 48 10.83 -4.58 0.88
C ASN A 48 10.55 -4.73 -0.62
N TRP A 49 9.56 -5.56 -0.99
CA TRP A 49 9.18 -5.76 -2.39
C TRP A 49 8.70 -4.46 -3.05
N TYR A 50 7.85 -3.70 -2.36
CA TYR A 50 7.28 -2.48 -2.90
C TYR A 50 7.82 -1.25 -2.17
N GLN A 51 8.34 -0.29 -2.91
CA GLN A 51 8.64 1.04 -2.41
C GLN A 51 7.47 1.97 -2.75
N ILE A 52 6.88 2.58 -1.73
CA ILE A 52 5.79 3.56 -1.85
C ILE A 52 6.37 4.95 -1.64
N ILE A 53 6.12 5.81 -2.61
CA ILE A 53 6.50 7.22 -2.59
C ILE A 53 5.22 8.05 -2.68
N VAL A 54 4.96 8.86 -1.67
CA VAL A 54 3.84 9.80 -1.65
C VAL A 54 4.40 11.21 -1.69
N GLN A 55 3.98 11.98 -2.69
CA GLN A 55 4.40 13.37 -2.87
C GLN A 55 3.18 14.26 -3.05
N VAL A 56 3.24 15.51 -2.59
CA VAL A 56 2.21 16.50 -2.91
C VAL A 56 2.28 16.79 -4.40
N THR A 57 1.15 16.74 -5.10
CA THR A 57 1.11 16.98 -6.55
C THR A 57 1.72 18.36 -6.87
N GLY A 58 2.69 18.38 -7.79
CA GLY A 58 3.42 19.59 -8.18
C GLY A 58 4.59 19.99 -7.28
N LYS A 59 4.87 19.25 -6.19
CA LYS A 59 6.09 19.42 -5.39
C LYS A 59 7.12 18.33 -5.71
N SER A 60 8.40 18.69 -5.65
CA SER A 60 9.51 17.74 -5.88
C SER A 60 9.87 16.92 -4.64
N THR A 61 9.44 17.34 -3.46
CA THR A 61 9.75 16.67 -2.19
C THR A 61 8.72 15.59 -1.87
N ALA A 62 9.18 14.35 -1.75
CA ALA A 62 8.38 13.26 -1.22
C ALA A 62 8.05 13.50 0.26
N LEU A 63 6.78 13.37 0.60
CA LEU A 63 6.28 13.44 1.98
C LEU A 63 6.49 12.10 2.70
N LEU A 64 6.33 10.99 1.97
CA LEU A 64 6.59 9.64 2.45
C LEU A 64 7.44 8.89 1.43
N ASN A 65 8.43 8.15 1.92
CA ASN A 65 9.17 7.17 1.16
C ASN A 65 9.42 5.96 2.06
N THR A 66 8.72 4.86 1.81
CA THR A 66 8.75 3.68 2.66
C THR A 66 8.71 2.41 1.82
N THR A 67 9.19 1.32 2.38
CA THR A 67 9.06 -0.01 1.78
C THR A 67 7.98 -0.81 2.50
N VAL A 68 7.22 -1.59 1.76
CA VAL A 68 6.16 -2.47 2.26
C VAL A 68 6.27 -3.84 1.61
N ASN A 69 5.71 -4.83 2.30
CA ASN A 69 5.67 -6.22 1.86
C ASN A 69 4.25 -6.79 1.77
N HIS A 70 3.24 -6.01 2.18
CA HIS A 70 1.85 -6.41 2.15
C HIS A 70 0.95 -5.20 1.91
N PHE A 71 -0.24 -5.49 1.39
CA PHE A 71 -1.36 -4.56 1.24
C PHE A 71 -2.59 -5.15 1.95
N PRO A 72 -3.50 -4.33 2.48
CA PRO A 72 -3.55 -2.86 2.38
C PRO A 72 -2.48 -2.15 3.21
N TYR A 73 -2.05 -0.97 2.75
CA TYR A 73 -1.15 -0.08 3.45
C TYR A 73 -1.80 1.29 3.65
N THR A 74 -1.87 1.76 4.89
CA THR A 74 -2.38 3.09 5.23
C THR A 74 -1.23 4.01 5.64
N VAL A 75 -1.19 5.19 5.04
CA VAL A 75 -0.22 6.24 5.39
C VAL A 75 -0.49 6.71 6.82
N SER A 76 0.43 6.40 7.73
CA SER A 76 0.25 6.70 9.17
C SER A 76 0.47 8.18 9.52
N GLN A 77 1.12 8.95 8.64
CA GLN A 77 1.32 10.38 8.84
C GLN A 77 0.03 11.13 8.56
N LYS A 78 -0.36 12.07 9.45
CA LYS A 78 -1.52 12.94 9.23
C LYS A 78 -1.30 13.79 7.98
N LEU A 79 -2.09 13.53 6.94
CA LEU A 79 -1.99 14.25 5.68
C LEU A 79 -2.84 15.54 5.72
N PRO A 80 -2.36 16.64 5.11
CA PRO A 80 -3.14 17.86 4.95
C PRO A 80 -4.44 17.60 4.16
N PRO A 81 -5.62 17.97 4.69
CA PRO A 81 -6.90 17.74 4.01
C PRO A 81 -6.98 18.54 2.70
N TYR A 82 -7.89 18.16 1.80
CA TYR A 82 -8.13 18.85 0.52
C TYR A 82 -6.90 18.98 -0.40
N THR A 83 -5.83 18.25 -0.11
CA THR A 83 -4.57 18.29 -0.86
C THR A 83 -4.50 17.11 -1.81
N SER A 84 -3.97 17.35 -3.02
CA SER A 84 -3.68 16.30 -4.00
C SER A 84 -2.29 15.72 -3.77
N PHE A 85 -2.21 14.39 -3.84
CA PHE A 85 -1.00 13.61 -3.71
C PHE A 85 -0.83 12.73 -4.93
N THR A 86 0.39 12.68 -5.44
CA THR A 86 0.81 11.65 -6.39
C THR A 86 1.39 10.49 -5.59
N VAL A 87 0.79 9.32 -5.75
CA VAL A 87 1.26 8.07 -5.16
C VAL A 87 2.00 7.30 -6.24
N THR A 88 3.25 6.93 -5.99
CA THR A 88 4.06 6.11 -6.89
C THR A 88 4.48 4.85 -6.18
N ILE A 89 4.28 3.70 -6.83
CA ILE A 89 4.77 2.41 -6.35
C ILE A 89 5.87 1.93 -7.28
N VAL A 90 7.02 1.61 -6.70
CA VAL A 90 8.22 1.15 -7.37
C VAL A 90 8.54 -0.27 -6.92
N HIS A 91 8.94 -1.11 -7.85
CA HIS A 91 9.44 -2.46 -7.61
C HIS A 91 10.70 -2.66 -8.47
N GLU A 92 11.81 -3.09 -7.88
CA GLU A 92 13.10 -3.26 -8.58
C GLU A 92 13.50 -2.04 -9.44
N ASP A 93 13.42 -0.84 -8.85
CA ASP A 93 13.69 0.45 -9.51
C ASP A 93 12.78 0.78 -10.71
N LYS A 94 11.74 -0.03 -10.96
CA LYS A 94 10.74 0.21 -11.99
C LYS A 94 9.46 0.75 -11.37
N LYS A 95 8.98 1.85 -11.92
CA LYS A 95 7.66 2.41 -11.62
C LYS A 95 6.58 1.46 -12.15
N ILE A 96 5.86 0.80 -11.24
CA ILE A 96 4.80 -0.15 -11.61
C ILE A 96 3.40 0.47 -11.49
N PHE A 97 3.24 1.50 -10.66
CA PHE A 97 1.98 2.21 -10.49
C PHE A 97 2.24 3.69 -10.20
N SER A 98 1.34 4.53 -10.70
CA SER A 98 1.28 5.93 -10.30
C SER A 98 -0.05 6.52 -10.63
N ASP A 99 -0.61 7.17 -9.63
CA ASP A 99 -1.88 7.85 -9.77
C ASP A 99 -1.95 9.03 -8.81
N ASP A 100 -2.83 9.98 -9.13
CA ASP A 100 -3.08 11.16 -8.34
C ASP A 100 -4.39 10.97 -7.56
N ILE A 101 -4.34 11.23 -6.25
CA ILE A 101 -5.52 11.18 -5.39
C ILE A 101 -5.63 12.47 -4.59
N ARG A 102 -6.87 12.91 -4.40
CA ARG A 102 -7.18 14.10 -3.60
C ARG A 102 -7.85 13.66 -2.31
N LEU A 103 -7.34 14.11 -1.17
CA LEU A 103 -8.00 13.86 0.11
C LEU A 103 -9.34 14.57 0.20
N GLU A 104 -10.29 13.92 0.88
CA GLU A 104 -11.63 14.46 1.06
C GLU A 104 -11.61 15.75 1.90
N GLU A 105 -12.65 16.55 1.73
CA GLU A 105 -12.89 17.71 2.59
C GLU A 105 -13.38 17.21 3.94
N GLY A 106 -12.68 17.61 5.00
CA GLY A 106 -13.17 17.38 6.35
C GLY A 106 -14.54 18.00 6.51
N LYS A 107 -15.55 17.18 6.84
CA LYS A 107 -16.89 17.71 7.09
C LYS A 107 -16.81 18.67 8.26
N VAL A 108 -16.80 19.96 7.98
CA VAL A 108 -17.01 21.01 8.98
C VAL A 108 -18.44 20.87 9.46
N SER A 109 -18.66 20.10 10.52
CA SER A 109 -19.95 20.10 11.23
C SER A 109 -20.12 21.45 11.90
N TYR A 110 -20.80 22.38 11.23
CA TYR A 110 -21.35 23.56 11.86
C TYR A 110 -22.35 23.08 12.92
N ILE A 111 -22.02 23.28 14.19
CA ILE A 111 -22.99 23.16 15.28
C ILE A 111 -23.85 24.42 15.19
N SER A 112 -25.05 24.30 14.63
CA SER A 112 -26.08 25.36 14.63
C SER A 112 -26.85 25.38 15.94
#